data_AF-A0A1I2FZ28-F1
#
_entry.id   AF-A0A1I2FZ28-F1
#
_cell.length_a   1.000
_cell.length_b   1.000
_cell.length_c   1.000
_cell.angle_alpha   90.00
_cell.angle_beta   90.00
_cell.angle_gamma   90.00
#
_symmetry.space_group_name_H-M   'P 1'
#
loop_
_entity.id
_entity.type
_entity.pdbx_description
1 polymer ?
#
loop_
_entity_poly.entity_id
_entity_poly.type
_entity_poly.pdbx_seq_one_letter_code
_entity_poly.pdbx_strand_id
1 'polypeptide(L)'
;MNKFLSALPVCVALAHFGAVGAFAQTTTPETPATEETAPATSTEPAAPAEQAPAGTLANELPMGEDADKDPDLGQPYTAETIGAWDMRCIKTEEEKDPCQMYQLLDDGEGNPVAEVSLFRLPNGGKAEAGATIVVPLETALPQQLNIAVDGGKARRYPYAFCNPVGCYARLGLTAADVAAFKRGKQAVVTIVPALAPDQTVELTLSLEGFTASYDKASVIEQ
;
A
#
# COMPACT_ATOMS: atom_id res chain seq x y z
N MET A 1 -45.46 5.98 20.02
CA MET A 1 -46.71 6.72 19.82
C MET A 1 -46.50 7.79 18.76
N ASN A 2 -47.43 7.84 17.80
CA ASN A 2 -47.94 8.96 17.00
C ASN A 2 -46.95 10.00 16.42
N LYS A 3 -46.71 10.07 15.10
CA LYS A 3 -47.60 10.38 13.93
C LYS A 3 -47.88 11.88 13.76
N PHE A 4 -47.69 12.39 12.53
CA PHE A 4 -48.55 13.26 11.68
C PHE A 4 -47.62 13.95 10.64
N LEU A 5 -47.64 13.72 9.31
CA LEU A 5 -48.66 13.65 8.23
C LEU A 5 -49.02 15.01 7.56
N SER A 6 -48.52 15.21 6.32
CA SER A 6 -49.19 15.80 5.13
C SER A 6 -48.21 15.62 3.94
N ALA A 7 -48.47 14.95 2.80
CA ALA A 7 -49.59 14.97 1.82
C ALA A 7 -49.68 16.33 1.08
N LEU A 8 -49.20 16.48 -0.19
CA LEU A 8 -49.76 16.09 -1.53
C LEU A 8 -51.01 16.89 -1.95
N PRO A 9 -51.37 17.07 -3.26
CA PRO A 9 -50.69 16.69 -4.53
C PRO A 9 -50.64 17.83 -5.60
N VAL A 10 -50.11 17.59 -6.83
CA VAL A 10 -50.73 17.91 -8.15
C VAL A 10 -50.07 17.05 -9.24
N CYS A 11 -50.88 16.47 -10.14
CA CYS A 11 -50.43 15.68 -11.29
C CYS A 11 -50.61 16.48 -12.59
N VAL A 12 -49.68 16.34 -13.55
CA VAL A 12 -50.01 16.38 -14.99
C VAL A 12 -49.19 15.27 -15.67
N ALA A 13 -49.87 14.42 -16.44
CA ALA A 13 -49.25 13.39 -17.26
C ALA A 13 -49.30 13.80 -18.74
N LEU A 14 -48.33 13.34 -19.53
CA LEU A 14 -48.51 13.08 -20.96
C LEU A 14 -47.70 11.82 -21.33
N ALA A 15 -48.14 11.06 -22.33
CA ALA A 15 -47.79 9.65 -22.51
C ALA A 15 -47.32 9.32 -23.94
N HIS A 16 -47.08 8.01 -24.19
CA HIS A 16 -46.75 7.36 -25.48
C HIS A 16 -45.26 7.47 -25.89
N PHE A 17 -44.55 6.50 -26.50
CA PHE A 17 -44.73 5.07 -26.86
C PHE A 17 -43.32 4.39 -26.77
N GLY A 18 -43.10 3.06 -26.85
CA GLY A 18 -43.99 1.89 -26.99
C GLY A 18 -43.19 0.61 -27.37
N ALA A 19 -43.87 -0.55 -27.47
CA ALA A 19 -43.43 -1.82 -28.08
C ALA A 19 -42.09 -2.49 -27.67
N VAL A 20 -42.18 -3.54 -26.84
CA VAL A 20 -41.17 -4.62 -26.78
C VAL A 20 -41.49 -5.64 -27.87
N GLY A 21 -40.58 -5.81 -28.84
CA GLY A 21 -40.70 -6.80 -29.90
C GLY A 21 -39.83 -8.02 -29.64
N ALA A 22 -40.45 -9.16 -29.33
CA ALA A 22 -39.77 -10.45 -29.34
C ALA A 22 -39.85 -11.06 -30.75
N PHE A 23 -38.70 -11.27 -31.39
CA PHE A 23 -38.60 -12.05 -32.63
C PHE A 23 -37.63 -13.22 -32.44
N ALA A 24 -38.18 -14.42 -32.44
CA ALA A 24 -37.41 -15.61 -32.76
C ALA A 24 -37.22 -15.66 -34.28
N GLN A 25 -35.99 -15.76 -34.75
CA GLN A 25 -35.69 -16.07 -36.15
C GLN A 25 -34.63 -17.16 -36.22
N THR A 26 -35.09 -18.38 -36.51
CA THR A 26 -34.27 -19.44 -37.06
C THR A 26 -33.91 -19.09 -38.50
N THR A 27 -32.63 -18.86 -38.79
CA THR A 27 -32.13 -18.73 -40.16
C THR A 27 -30.93 -19.64 -40.36
N THR A 28 -31.17 -20.78 -41.01
CA THR A 28 -30.13 -21.56 -41.70
C THR A 28 -29.61 -20.75 -42.90
N PRO A 29 -28.29 -20.57 -43.06
CA PRO A 29 -27.69 -20.30 -44.36
C PRO A 29 -27.18 -21.61 -44.98
N GLU A 30 -27.44 -21.79 -46.27
CA GLU A 30 -26.93 -22.92 -47.05
C GLU A 30 -25.40 -22.87 -47.22
N THR A 31 -24.80 -24.05 -47.33
CA THR A 31 -23.42 -24.25 -47.77
C THR A 31 -23.27 -23.98 -49.28
N PRO A 32 -22.21 -23.28 -49.69
CA PRO A 32 -21.48 -23.61 -50.91
C PRO A 32 -20.12 -24.19 -50.55
N ALA A 33 -19.75 -25.30 -51.20
CA ALA A 33 -18.46 -25.94 -51.00
C ALA A 33 -17.34 -25.23 -51.78
N THR A 34 -16.19 -25.02 -51.15
CA THR A 34 -14.91 -24.76 -51.83
C THR A 34 -13.75 -25.40 -51.05
N GLU A 35 -13.09 -26.37 -51.70
CA GLU A 35 -11.72 -26.87 -51.49
C GLU A 35 -11.19 -27.06 -50.05
N GLU A 36 -11.33 -28.29 -49.57
CA GLU A 36 -10.46 -28.89 -48.55
C GLU A 36 -9.01 -28.99 -49.07
N THR A 37 -8.24 -27.91 -48.91
CA THR A 37 -6.79 -27.94 -49.16
C THR A 37 -6.09 -28.52 -47.93
N ALA A 38 -5.72 -29.79 -47.99
CA ALA A 38 -4.97 -30.46 -46.91
C ALA A 38 -3.65 -29.72 -46.59
N PRO A 39 -3.37 -29.38 -45.33
CA PRO A 39 -2.02 -29.04 -44.89
C PRO A 39 -1.16 -30.30 -44.98
N ALA A 40 -0.08 -30.24 -45.76
CA ALA A 40 0.81 -31.37 -45.95
C ALA A 40 1.39 -31.86 -44.61
N THR A 41 1.47 -33.18 -44.45
CA THR A 41 2.17 -33.84 -43.34
C THR A 41 3.66 -33.51 -43.41
N SER A 42 4.08 -32.47 -42.70
CA SER A 42 5.50 -32.18 -42.49
C SER A 42 6.07 -33.19 -41.50
N THR A 43 6.84 -34.14 -42.04
CA THR A 43 7.69 -35.03 -41.24
C THR A 43 8.84 -34.21 -40.64
N GLU A 44 8.60 -33.62 -39.47
CA GLU A 44 9.66 -33.01 -38.68
C GLU A 44 10.58 -34.11 -38.10
N PRO A 45 11.91 -34.02 -38.27
CA PRO A 45 12.83 -34.98 -37.66
C PRO A 45 12.72 -34.91 -36.14
N ALA A 46 12.62 -36.05 -35.47
CA ALA A 46 12.65 -36.10 -34.02
C ALA A 46 13.98 -35.50 -33.50
N ALA A 47 13.90 -34.28 -32.94
CA ALA A 47 15.00 -33.69 -32.20
C ALA A 47 15.36 -34.62 -31.03
N PRO A 48 16.66 -34.81 -30.72
CA PRO A 48 17.04 -35.53 -29.52
C PRO A 48 16.39 -34.86 -28.30
N ALA A 49 15.86 -35.66 -27.37
CA ALA A 49 15.46 -35.16 -26.07
C ALA A 49 16.73 -34.72 -25.33
N GLU A 50 17.11 -33.45 -25.50
CA GLU A 50 18.27 -32.85 -24.87
C GLU A 50 18.03 -32.88 -23.36
N GLN A 51 18.85 -33.68 -22.68
CA GLN A 51 18.73 -33.90 -21.25
C GLN A 51 19.04 -32.58 -20.55
N ALA A 52 18.00 -31.92 -20.03
CA ALA A 52 18.13 -30.67 -19.29
C ALA A 52 19.25 -30.82 -18.25
N PRO A 53 20.28 -29.95 -18.23
CA PRO A 53 21.44 -30.18 -17.38
C PRO A 53 21.00 -30.13 -15.92
N ALA A 54 21.11 -31.26 -15.21
CA ALA A 54 20.72 -31.37 -13.80
C ALA A 54 21.54 -30.46 -12.84
N GLY A 55 22.46 -29.66 -13.36
CA GLY A 55 23.26 -28.67 -12.65
C GLY A 55 22.83 -27.21 -12.82
N THR A 56 21.78 -26.88 -13.61
CA THR A 56 21.32 -25.47 -13.69
C THR A 56 20.69 -25.02 -12.37
N LEU A 57 19.67 -25.74 -11.90
CA LEU A 57 18.98 -25.43 -10.64
C LEU A 57 19.92 -25.42 -9.44
N ALA A 58 20.93 -26.31 -9.39
CA ALA A 58 21.91 -26.34 -8.31
C ALA A 58 22.79 -25.08 -8.23
N ASN A 59 23.02 -24.39 -9.36
CA ASN A 59 23.79 -23.15 -9.42
C ASN A 59 22.90 -21.89 -9.25
N GLU A 60 21.57 -22.04 -9.36
CA GLU A 60 20.59 -20.96 -9.16
C GLU A 60 20.06 -20.91 -7.71
N LEU A 61 20.34 -21.93 -6.90
CA LEU A 61 20.02 -21.95 -5.47
C LEU A 61 21.09 -21.18 -4.68
N PRO A 62 20.70 -20.23 -3.79
CA PRO A 62 21.65 -19.51 -2.96
C PRO A 62 22.33 -20.46 -1.97
N MET A 63 23.66 -20.39 -1.88
CA MET A 63 24.50 -21.32 -1.10
C MET A 63 24.48 -21.06 0.43
N GLY A 64 23.66 -20.10 0.88
CA GLY A 64 23.75 -19.51 2.21
C GLY A 64 24.93 -18.53 2.32
N GLU A 65 24.73 -17.50 3.14
CA GLU A 65 25.78 -16.60 3.59
C GLU A 65 25.78 -16.59 5.13
N ASP A 66 26.89 -16.19 5.74
CA ASP A 66 26.98 -16.09 7.20
C ASP A 66 25.98 -15.04 7.71
N ALA A 67 25.07 -15.43 8.60
CA ALA A 67 24.01 -14.57 9.12
C ALA A 67 24.54 -13.37 9.95
N ASP A 68 25.78 -13.46 10.43
CA ASP A 68 26.49 -12.43 11.19
C ASP A 68 27.42 -11.55 10.32
N LYS A 69 27.38 -11.68 8.99
CA LYS A 69 28.16 -10.86 8.05
C LYS A 69 27.67 -9.41 8.09
N ASP A 70 28.61 -8.45 8.09
CA ASP A 70 28.29 -7.04 7.92
C ASP A 70 27.51 -6.80 6.60
N PRO A 71 26.47 -5.94 6.58
CA PRO A 71 25.72 -5.63 5.36
C PRO A 71 26.62 -5.07 4.25
N ASP A 72 26.42 -5.53 3.01
CA ASP A 72 27.12 -4.97 1.85
C ASP A 72 26.64 -3.53 1.54
N LEU A 73 27.46 -2.75 0.83
CA LEU A 73 27.13 -1.37 0.45
C LEU A 73 25.79 -1.29 -0.28
N GLY A 74 24.94 -0.35 0.15
CA GLY A 74 23.58 -0.14 -0.34
C GLY A 74 22.51 -1.06 0.28
N GLN A 75 22.89 -2.06 1.09
CA GLN A 75 21.90 -2.93 1.74
C GLN A 75 21.26 -2.26 2.97
N PRO A 76 19.94 -2.42 3.17
CA PRO A 76 19.27 -1.97 4.39
C PRO A 76 19.49 -2.98 5.53
N TYR A 77 19.64 -2.47 6.75
CA TYR A 77 19.75 -3.28 7.97
C TYR A 77 19.06 -2.58 9.16
N THR A 78 18.70 -3.33 10.20
CA THR A 78 18.22 -2.75 11.47
C THR A 78 19.40 -2.63 12.43
N ALA A 79 19.77 -1.40 12.79
CA ALA A 79 20.90 -1.14 13.67
C ALA A 79 20.57 -1.37 15.15
N GLU A 80 19.35 -1.04 15.57
CA GLU A 80 18.82 -1.25 16.92
C GLU A 80 17.29 -1.12 16.92
N THR A 81 16.63 -1.70 17.92
CA THR A 81 15.20 -1.49 18.21
C THR A 81 15.07 -0.73 19.53
N ILE A 82 14.28 0.34 19.54
CA ILE A 82 14.11 1.26 20.67
C ILE A 82 12.62 1.40 20.96
N GLY A 83 12.16 0.75 22.04
CA GLY A 83 10.72 0.64 22.31
C GLY A 83 10.04 -0.10 21.16
N ALA A 84 9.09 0.56 20.50
CA ALA A 84 8.36 0.03 19.35
C ALA A 84 8.93 0.48 17.99
N TRP A 85 10.15 1.04 17.94
CA TRP A 85 10.73 1.58 16.71
C TRP A 85 12.05 0.90 16.34
N ASP A 86 12.10 0.36 15.12
CA ASP A 86 13.34 -0.11 14.51
C ASP A 86 14.10 1.04 13.87
N MET A 87 15.40 1.13 14.13
CA MET A 87 16.30 2.05 13.46
C MET A 87 16.84 1.35 12.20
N ARG A 88 16.15 1.54 11.08
CA ARG A 88 16.52 0.96 9.78
C ARG A 88 17.48 1.89 9.05
N CYS A 89 18.69 1.42 8.83
CA CYS A 89 19.78 2.15 8.19
C CYS A 89 20.10 1.53 6.82
N ILE A 90 20.81 2.26 5.96
CA ILE A 90 21.35 1.75 4.70
C ILE A 90 22.88 1.83 4.78
N LYS A 91 23.59 0.74 4.47
CA LYS A 91 25.06 0.74 4.51
C LYS A 91 25.64 1.66 3.42
N THR A 92 26.53 2.57 3.79
CA THR A 92 27.26 3.44 2.87
C THR A 92 28.77 3.40 3.13
N GLU A 93 29.52 4.18 2.35
CA GLU A 93 30.96 4.42 2.57
C GLU A 93 31.22 5.51 3.64
N GLU A 94 30.16 6.09 4.23
CA GLU A 94 30.28 7.14 5.25
C GLU A 94 30.60 6.55 6.64
N GLU A 95 31.16 7.36 7.53
CA GLU A 95 31.43 6.95 8.93
C GLU A 95 30.12 6.64 9.69
N LYS A 96 29.00 7.25 9.28
CA LYS A 96 27.68 7.03 9.89
C LYS A 96 26.62 6.81 8.81
N ASP A 97 26.14 5.58 8.73
CA ASP A 97 25.05 5.16 7.85
C ASP A 97 23.76 6.00 8.07
N PRO A 98 23.04 6.39 7.00
CA PRO A 98 21.77 7.10 7.11
C PRO A 98 20.66 6.18 7.65
N CYS A 99 20.04 6.57 8.76
CA CYS A 99 19.01 5.78 9.45
C CYS A 99 17.65 6.49 9.49
N GLN A 100 16.58 5.76 9.27
CA GLN A 100 15.20 6.18 9.52
C GLN A 100 14.57 5.34 10.64
N MET A 101 13.61 5.90 11.35
CA MET A 101 12.75 5.15 12.25
C MET A 101 11.75 4.33 11.43
N TYR A 102 11.40 3.14 11.89
CA TYR A 102 10.42 2.27 11.26
C TYR A 102 9.49 1.63 12.30
N GLN A 103 8.22 1.46 11.96
CA GLN A 103 7.29 0.61 12.69
C GLN A 103 6.31 -0.04 11.71
N LEU A 104 6.12 -1.35 11.86
CA LEU A 104 5.08 -2.13 11.19
C LEU A 104 3.82 -2.07 12.07
N LEU A 105 2.67 -1.79 11.46
CA LEU A 105 1.37 -1.68 12.13
C LEU A 105 0.50 -2.87 11.78
N ASP A 106 -0.06 -3.51 12.80
CA ASP A 106 -1.02 -4.60 12.67
C ASP A 106 -2.46 -4.21 13.04
N ASP A 107 -3.39 -5.12 12.76
CA ASP A 107 -4.83 -5.01 13.02
C ASP A 107 -5.24 -5.28 14.49
N GLY A 108 -4.28 -5.54 15.38
CA GLY A 108 -4.51 -6.01 16.76
C GLY A 108 -4.62 -7.53 16.90
N GLU A 109 -4.70 -8.27 15.78
CA GLU A 109 -4.61 -9.75 15.75
C GLU A 109 -3.22 -10.22 15.28
N GLY A 110 -2.30 -9.27 15.00
CA GLY A 110 -0.93 -9.53 14.58
C GLY A 110 -0.75 -9.65 13.05
N ASN A 111 -1.78 -9.36 12.25
CA ASN A 111 -1.64 -9.33 10.79
C ASN A 111 -1.11 -7.95 10.36
N PRO A 112 0.01 -7.86 9.61
CA PRO A 112 0.55 -6.58 9.20
C PRO A 112 -0.35 -5.90 8.15
N VAL A 113 -0.69 -4.64 8.39
CA VAL A 113 -1.60 -3.85 7.54
C VAL A 113 -0.90 -2.65 6.90
N ALA A 114 -0.09 -1.92 7.66
CA ALA A 114 0.56 -0.69 7.18
C ALA A 114 1.95 -0.54 7.78
N GLU A 115 2.80 0.27 7.15
CA GLU A 115 4.12 0.60 7.70
C GLU A 115 4.36 2.10 7.75
N VAL A 116 5.09 2.53 8.77
CA VAL A 116 5.47 3.93 9.00
C VAL A 116 6.99 4.03 9.00
N SER A 117 7.54 4.92 8.16
CA SER A 117 8.95 5.30 8.24
C SER A 117 9.10 6.82 8.45
N LEU A 118 10.11 7.24 9.21
CA LEU A 118 10.31 8.64 9.61
C LEU A 118 11.78 9.04 9.66
N PHE A 119 12.08 10.22 9.14
CA PHE A 119 13.41 10.83 9.12
C PHE A 119 13.36 12.31 9.46
N ARG A 120 14.48 12.90 9.91
CA ARG A 120 14.56 14.33 10.22
C ARG A 120 14.83 15.15 8.96
N LEU A 121 14.32 16.37 8.93
CA LEU A 121 14.58 17.35 7.86
C LEU A 121 15.57 18.42 8.35
N PRO A 122 16.33 19.06 7.44
CA PRO A 122 17.14 20.22 7.77
C PRO A 122 16.31 21.37 8.34
N ASN A 123 16.92 22.17 9.22
CA ASN A 123 16.29 23.34 9.80
C ASN A 123 15.94 24.40 8.75
N GLY A 124 14.88 25.17 8.99
CA GLY A 124 14.41 26.26 8.12
C GLY A 124 13.18 25.94 7.28
N GLY A 125 12.77 24.66 7.24
CA GLY A 125 11.47 24.25 6.70
C GLY A 125 10.29 24.52 7.65
N LYS A 126 9.05 24.35 7.14
CA LYS A 126 7.84 24.31 7.98
C LYS A 126 7.67 22.99 8.74
N ALA A 127 8.34 21.93 8.28
CA ALA A 127 8.36 20.61 8.88
C ALA A 127 9.78 20.33 9.39
N GLU A 128 9.87 19.73 10.58
CA GLU A 128 11.13 19.27 11.20
C GLU A 128 11.43 17.81 10.87
N ALA A 129 10.41 17.07 10.42
CA ALA A 129 10.55 15.68 10.00
C ALA A 129 9.63 15.34 8.81
N GLY A 130 10.10 14.40 8.00
CA GLY A 130 9.35 13.74 6.96
C GLY A 130 8.95 12.35 7.44
N ALA A 131 7.74 11.91 7.12
CA ALA A 131 7.34 10.52 7.30
C ALA A 131 6.63 9.99 6.06
N THR A 132 6.82 8.70 5.77
CA THR A 132 6.08 7.96 4.76
C THR A 132 5.23 6.92 5.46
N ILE A 133 3.96 6.83 5.09
CA ILE A 133 3.08 5.76 5.54
C ILE A 133 2.57 5.02 4.32
N VAL A 134 2.82 3.72 4.26
CA VAL A 134 2.34 2.84 3.20
C VAL A 134 1.17 2.05 3.77
N VAL A 135 0.02 2.14 3.11
CA VAL A 135 -1.21 1.43 3.46
C VAL A 135 -1.64 0.51 2.32
N PRO A 136 -2.55 -0.46 2.55
CA PRO A 136 -2.95 -1.41 1.51
C PRO A 136 -3.56 -0.74 0.27
N LEU A 137 -3.57 -1.51 -0.83
CA LEU A 137 -4.43 -1.24 -1.97
C LEU A 137 -5.91 -1.22 -1.55
N GLU A 138 -6.76 -0.74 -2.47
CA GLU A 138 -8.19 -0.53 -2.19
C GLU A 138 -8.47 0.47 -1.05
N THR A 139 -7.53 1.37 -0.74
CA THR A 139 -7.74 2.51 0.17
C THR A 139 -8.50 3.66 -0.51
N ALA A 140 -9.48 4.24 0.18
CA ALA A 140 -10.30 5.35 -0.30
C ALA A 140 -9.53 6.69 -0.32
N LEU A 141 -8.84 6.97 -1.44
CA LEU A 141 -8.06 8.19 -1.64
C LEU A 141 -8.75 9.51 -1.21
N PRO A 142 -10.05 9.75 -1.50
CA PRO A 142 -10.72 11.00 -1.12
C PRO A 142 -10.87 11.22 0.38
N GLN A 143 -10.86 10.14 1.18
CA GLN A 143 -11.03 10.21 2.64
C GLN A 143 -9.75 10.61 3.38
N GLN A 144 -8.60 10.46 2.69
CA GLN A 144 -7.25 10.78 3.19
C GLN A 144 -6.84 9.91 4.38
N LEU A 145 -5.55 9.91 4.72
CA LEU A 145 -5.08 9.28 5.95
C LEU A 145 -5.35 10.21 7.13
N ASN A 146 -5.91 9.70 8.23
CA ASN A 146 -6.10 10.47 9.46
C ASN A 146 -5.15 9.94 10.55
N ILE A 147 -4.54 10.84 11.33
CA ILE A 147 -3.70 10.46 12.49
C ILE A 147 -4.08 11.29 13.71
N ALA A 148 -4.35 10.64 14.84
CA ALA A 148 -4.64 11.28 16.12
C ALA A 148 -3.76 10.72 17.25
N VAL A 149 -2.96 11.58 17.91
CA VAL A 149 -2.16 11.21 19.09
C VAL A 149 -3.02 11.27 20.35
N ASP A 150 -3.06 10.17 21.13
CA ASP A 150 -3.79 10.04 22.41
C ASP A 150 -5.24 10.61 22.40
N GLY A 151 -5.99 10.38 21.31
CA GLY A 151 -7.36 10.89 21.16
C GLY A 151 -7.47 12.41 20.95
N GLY A 152 -6.34 13.09 20.71
CA GLY A 152 -6.27 14.50 20.37
C GLY A 152 -6.81 14.83 18.97
N LYS A 153 -6.65 16.09 18.55
CA LYS A 153 -7.14 16.56 17.25
C LYS A 153 -6.49 15.80 16.08
N ALA A 154 -7.28 15.05 15.34
CA ALA A 154 -6.85 14.35 14.14
C ALA A 154 -6.25 15.30 13.08
N ARG A 155 -5.17 14.84 12.44
CA ARG A 155 -4.48 15.47 11.31
C ARG A 155 -4.76 14.66 10.05
N ARG A 156 -5.06 15.33 8.94
CA ARG A 156 -5.32 14.70 7.64
C ARG A 156 -4.16 14.87 6.70
N TYR A 157 -3.83 13.79 5.99
CA TYR A 157 -2.75 13.74 5.02
C TYR A 157 -3.24 13.07 3.73
N PRO A 158 -3.22 13.76 2.58
CA PRO A 158 -3.60 13.14 1.32
C PRO A 158 -2.59 12.06 0.93
N TYR A 159 -3.08 10.98 0.33
CA TYR A 159 -2.23 10.02 -0.35
C TYR A 159 -1.63 10.67 -1.60
N ALA A 160 -0.33 10.52 -1.79
CA ALA A 160 0.42 11.12 -2.88
C ALA A 160 0.29 10.31 -4.18
N PHE A 161 0.34 8.98 -4.07
CA PHE A 161 0.19 8.02 -5.16
C PHE A 161 -0.06 6.62 -4.59
N CYS A 162 -0.40 5.66 -5.46
CA CYS A 162 -0.33 4.23 -5.15
C CYS A 162 0.50 3.51 -6.23
N ASN A 163 1.11 2.39 -5.86
CA ASN A 163 1.79 1.45 -6.75
C ASN A 163 1.39 0.02 -6.32
N PRO A 164 1.91 -1.07 -6.95
CA PRO A 164 1.56 -2.43 -6.56
C PRO A 164 1.88 -2.86 -5.11
N VAL A 165 2.73 -2.11 -4.39
CA VAL A 165 3.04 -2.34 -2.96
C VAL A 165 1.94 -1.76 -2.06
N GLY A 166 1.38 -0.60 -2.42
CA GLY A 166 0.36 0.06 -1.62
C GLY A 166 0.15 1.53 -1.99
N CYS A 167 -0.63 2.23 -1.15
CA CYS A 167 -0.89 3.66 -1.26
C CYS A 167 -0.01 4.44 -0.26
N TYR A 168 0.66 5.48 -0.75
CA TYR A 168 1.69 6.22 -0.01
C TYR A 168 1.15 7.57 0.45
N ALA A 169 1.10 7.80 1.76
CA ALA A 169 0.97 9.14 2.33
C ALA A 169 2.37 9.69 2.64
N ARG A 170 2.65 10.93 2.25
CA ARG A 170 3.89 11.66 2.58
C ARG A 170 3.56 12.81 3.51
N LEU A 171 4.11 12.78 4.72
CA LEU A 171 3.79 13.67 5.81
C LEU A 171 4.93 14.66 6.05
N GLY A 172 4.58 15.94 6.18
CA GLY A 172 5.42 16.92 6.87
C GLY A 172 4.95 17.05 8.32
N LEU A 173 5.82 16.77 9.27
CA LEU A 173 5.56 16.93 10.71
C LEU A 173 6.17 18.26 11.19
N THR A 174 5.32 19.14 11.70
CA THR A 174 5.76 20.41 12.31
C THR A 174 6.36 20.18 13.69
N ALA A 175 7.05 21.19 14.25
CA ALA A 175 7.52 21.19 15.64
C ALA A 175 6.43 20.78 16.65
N ALA A 176 5.19 21.25 16.44
CA ALA A 176 4.06 20.91 17.30
C ALA A 176 3.61 19.45 17.16
N ASP A 177 3.80 18.86 15.97
CA ASP A 177 3.51 17.44 15.72
C ASP A 177 4.57 16.56 16.38
N VAL A 178 5.86 16.83 16.13
CA VAL A 178 6.97 16.12 16.77
C VAL A 178 6.86 16.23 18.29
N ALA A 179 6.54 17.41 18.84
CA ALA A 179 6.33 17.59 20.27
C ALA A 179 5.04 16.94 20.81
N ALA A 180 4.06 16.61 19.97
CA ALA A 180 2.93 15.76 20.35
C ALA A 180 3.36 14.29 20.40
N PHE A 181 4.04 13.80 19.37
CA PHE A 181 4.53 12.42 19.29
C PHE A 181 5.53 12.11 20.42
N LYS A 182 6.48 13.01 20.71
CA LYS A 182 7.45 12.87 21.82
C LYS A 182 6.82 12.80 23.23
N ARG A 183 5.58 13.27 23.41
CA ARG A 183 4.85 13.26 24.68
C ARG A 183 3.74 12.21 24.74
N GLY A 184 3.28 11.72 23.59
CA GLY A 184 2.16 10.81 23.49
C GLY A 184 2.53 9.38 23.83
N LYS A 185 1.52 8.54 24.03
CA LYS A 185 1.70 7.08 24.23
C LYS A 185 1.49 6.32 22.93
N GLN A 186 0.45 6.69 22.18
CA GLN A 186 0.12 6.10 20.89
C GLN A 186 -0.52 7.13 19.96
N ALA A 187 -0.44 6.87 18.66
CA ALA A 187 -1.29 7.49 17.67
C ALA A 187 -2.21 6.44 17.04
N VAL A 188 -3.44 6.83 16.71
CA VAL A 188 -4.34 6.04 15.88
C VAL A 188 -4.19 6.51 14.45
N VAL A 189 -3.89 5.58 13.54
CA VAL A 189 -3.84 5.77 12.09
C VAL A 189 -5.13 5.22 11.49
N THR A 190 -6.01 6.09 11.00
CA THR A 190 -7.31 5.69 10.44
C THR A 190 -7.27 5.67 8.92
N ILE A 191 -7.64 4.53 8.34
CA ILE A 191 -7.74 4.25 6.90
C ILE A 191 -9.22 3.95 6.60
N VAL A 192 -9.72 4.37 5.43
CA VAL A 192 -11.07 4.02 4.95
C VAL A 192 -10.93 3.12 3.72
N PRO A 193 -11.53 1.91 3.69
CA PRO A 193 -11.57 1.07 2.49
C PRO A 193 -12.42 1.70 1.37
N ALA A 194 -11.96 1.60 0.12
CA ALA A 194 -12.67 2.08 -1.05
C ALA A 194 -13.97 1.29 -1.34
N LEU A 195 -13.98 0.00 -0.99
CA LEU A 195 -15.14 -0.88 -1.14
C LEU A 195 -16.13 -0.78 0.03
N ALA A 196 -15.74 -0.20 1.16
CA ALA A 196 -16.56 0.00 2.36
C ALA A 196 -16.36 1.43 2.92
N PRO A 197 -16.83 2.47 2.21
CA PRO A 197 -16.55 3.87 2.53
C PRO A 197 -17.26 4.39 3.80
N ASP A 198 -18.13 3.58 4.38
CA ASP A 198 -18.82 3.76 5.67
C ASP A 198 -18.07 3.12 6.86
N GLN A 199 -16.98 2.39 6.59
CA GLN A 199 -16.17 1.70 7.60
C GLN A 199 -14.76 2.32 7.72
N THR A 200 -14.13 2.09 8.87
CA THR A 200 -12.78 2.56 9.19
C THR A 200 -11.93 1.44 9.74
N VAL A 201 -10.70 1.33 9.26
CA VAL A 201 -9.63 0.52 9.87
C VAL A 201 -8.79 1.46 10.73
N GLU A 202 -8.67 1.17 12.02
CA GLU A 202 -7.88 1.95 12.97
C GLU A 202 -6.67 1.12 13.43
N LEU A 203 -5.47 1.57 13.07
CA LEU A 203 -4.21 0.92 13.42
C LEU A 203 -3.51 1.70 14.53
N THR A 204 -2.91 0.99 15.50
CA THR A 204 -2.20 1.62 16.62
C THR A 204 -0.72 1.79 16.28
N LEU A 205 -0.28 3.05 16.09
CA LEU A 205 1.12 3.43 16.04
C LEU A 205 1.62 3.71 17.46
N SER A 206 2.47 2.83 18.01
CA SER A 206 3.07 3.03 19.32
C SER A 206 4.10 4.15 19.30
N LEU A 207 4.06 5.03 20.30
CA LEU A 207 5.04 6.11 20.49
C LEU A 207 6.08 5.75 21.56
N GLU A 208 6.05 4.53 22.10
CA GLU A 208 7.09 4.02 22.99
C GLU A 208 8.45 4.00 22.28
N GLY A 209 9.43 4.70 22.85
CA GLY A 209 10.76 4.88 22.24
C GLY A 209 10.89 6.06 21.28
N PHE A 210 9.77 6.64 20.80
CA PHE A 210 9.76 7.65 19.72
C PHE A 210 10.80 8.76 19.90
N THR A 211 10.88 9.36 21.10
CA THR A 211 11.83 10.45 21.38
C THR A 211 13.29 10.05 21.16
N ALA A 212 13.70 8.88 21.67
CA ALA A 212 15.07 8.40 21.57
C ALA A 212 15.43 8.00 20.13
N SER A 213 14.50 7.34 19.43
CA SER A 213 14.63 6.99 18.02
C SER A 213 14.72 8.24 17.13
N TYR A 214 13.88 9.24 17.38
CA TYR A 214 13.86 10.51 16.65
C TYR A 214 15.17 11.28 16.79
N ASP A 215 15.74 11.31 18.00
CA ASP A 215 16.99 12.00 18.27
C ASP A 215 18.20 11.28 17.65
N LYS A 216 18.08 9.98 17.34
CA LYS A 216 19.08 9.18 16.60
C LYS A 216 18.92 9.22 15.07
N ALA A 217 17.68 9.31 14.55
CA ALA A 217 17.35 9.27 13.12
C ALA A 217 18.16 10.30 12.31
N SER A 218 18.61 9.94 11.11
CA SER A 218 19.42 10.85 10.29
C SER A 218 18.61 12.04 9.77
N VAL A 219 19.31 13.15 9.54
CA VAL A 219 18.78 14.30 8.81
C VAL A 219 19.02 14.03 7.34
N ILE A 220 17.97 14.03 6.53
CA ILE A 220 18.04 13.75 5.09
C ILE A 220 17.86 15.06 4.32
N GLU A 221 18.89 15.47 3.59
CA GLU A 221 18.80 16.55 2.60
C GLU A 221 18.06 16.01 1.35
N GLN A 222 17.18 16.83 0.76
CA GLN A 222 16.37 16.49 -0.43
C GLN A 222 16.94 17.12 -1.69
#